data_AF-A0A7S2AZU8-F1
#
_entry.id   AF-A0A7S2AZU8-F1
#
_cell.length_a   1.000
_cell.length_b   1.000
_cell.length_c   1.000
_cell.angle_alpha   90.00
_cell.angle_beta   90.00
_cell.angle_gamma   90.00
#
_symmetry.space_group_name_H-M   'P 1'
#
loop_
_entity.id
_entity.type
_entity.pdbx_description
1 polymer ?
#
loop_
_entity_poly.entity_id
_entity_poly.type
_entity_poly.pdbx_seq_one_letter_code
_entity_poly.pdbx_strand_id
1 'polypeptide(L)'
;LYSKTIRGVEYEDGGDTPLSMTIPAEHNDSRFMVERVMEYIDGCREGSDWVIHLSLLRPHPPFVAPPPYNTMYDPECLPDKIRAPTQKDEAAAHPWLALSTEESAKK
;
A
#
# COMPACT_ATOMS: atom_id res chain seq x y z
N LEU A 1 -4.42 9.58 11.97
CA LEU A 1 -4.61 8.31 12.73
C LEU A 1 -4.20 7.14 11.85
N TYR A 2 -4.79 7.01 10.66
CA TYR A 2 -4.52 5.91 9.69
C TYR A 2 -3.14 5.94 9.01
N SER A 3 -2.41 7.05 9.16
CA SER A 3 -1.06 7.29 8.64
C SER A 3 0.02 7.38 9.72
N LYS A 4 -0.38 7.24 11.01
CA LYS A 4 0.55 7.42 12.12
C LYS A 4 1.27 6.10 12.40
N THR A 5 2.58 6.17 12.51
CA THR A 5 3.44 5.10 13.02
C THR A 5 3.65 5.25 14.51
N ILE A 6 4.07 4.16 15.16
CA ILE A 6 4.65 4.23 16.51
C ILE A 6 5.86 5.18 16.51
N ARG A 7 6.21 5.73 17.68
CA ARG A 7 7.38 6.61 17.79
C ARG A 7 8.66 5.78 17.61
N GLY A 8 9.52 6.18 16.68
CA GLY A 8 10.79 5.52 16.40
C GLY A 8 11.55 6.19 15.26
N VAL A 9 12.60 5.52 14.78
CA VAL A 9 13.32 5.87 13.55
C VAL A 9 12.77 4.96 12.44
N GLU A 10 12.38 5.56 11.31
CA GLU A 10 11.85 4.81 10.18
C GLU A 10 12.93 3.98 9.50
N TYR A 11 12.58 2.86 8.85
CA TYR A 11 13.56 2.01 8.16
C TYR A 11 14.39 2.80 7.14
N GLU A 12 13.74 3.64 6.34
CA GLU A 12 14.37 4.52 5.35
C GLU A 12 15.32 5.56 5.98
N ASP A 13 15.16 5.86 7.27
CA ASP A 13 16.00 6.78 8.05
C ASP A 13 17.07 6.04 8.88
N GLY A 14 17.25 4.72 8.67
CA GLY A 14 18.24 3.89 9.34
C GLY A 14 17.72 3.12 10.56
N GLY A 15 16.40 2.98 10.72
CA GLY A 15 15.80 2.07 11.68
C GLY A 15 15.93 0.60 11.25
N ASP A 16 15.85 -0.33 12.21
CA ASP A 16 16.05 -1.76 11.93
C ASP A 16 14.92 -2.39 11.08
N THR A 17 13.69 -1.89 11.23
CA THR A 17 12.50 -2.41 10.53
C THR A 17 11.50 -1.29 10.24
N PRO A 18 10.62 -1.44 9.23
CA PRO A 18 9.58 -0.45 8.96
C PRO A 18 8.68 -0.23 10.17
N LEU A 19 8.45 1.03 10.54
CA LEU A 19 7.66 1.34 11.73
C LEU A 19 6.21 0.87 11.54
N SER A 20 5.71 0.23 12.59
CA SER A 20 4.31 -0.19 12.63
C SER A 20 3.36 1.00 12.69
N MET A 21 2.21 0.85 12.06
CA MET A 21 1.03 1.69 12.32
C MET A 21 0.69 1.70 13.81
N THR A 22 0.19 2.84 14.33
CA THR A 22 -0.32 2.92 15.71
C THR A 22 -1.63 2.18 15.92
N ILE A 23 -2.40 1.99 14.85
CA ILE A 23 -3.67 1.25 14.88
C ILE A 23 -3.33 -0.23 14.67
N PRO A 24 -3.75 -1.15 15.54
CA PRO A 24 -3.47 -2.56 15.38
C PRO A 24 -4.34 -3.19 14.27
N ALA A 25 -3.99 -4.40 13.82
CA ALA A 25 -4.61 -5.03 12.66
C ALA A 25 -6.12 -5.28 12.82
N GLU A 26 -6.58 -5.57 14.04
CA GLU A 26 -7.99 -5.73 14.40
C GLU A 26 -8.83 -4.47 14.22
N HIS A 27 -8.19 -3.30 14.19
CA HIS A 27 -8.85 -2.00 14.02
C HIS A 27 -8.48 -1.32 12.69
N ASN A 28 -7.83 -2.06 11.79
CA ASN A 28 -7.44 -1.56 10.49
C ASN A 28 -8.65 -1.38 9.55
N ASP A 29 -8.58 -0.35 8.71
CA ASP A 29 -9.61 0.02 7.72
C ASP A 29 -10.03 -1.16 6.83
N SER A 30 -9.06 -1.91 6.31
CA SER A 30 -9.29 -3.02 5.39
C SER A 30 -10.06 -4.15 6.08
N ARG A 31 -9.66 -4.48 7.32
CA ARG A 31 -10.36 -5.49 8.12
C ARG A 31 -11.79 -5.08 8.42
N PHE A 32 -11.99 -3.86 8.90
CA PHE A 32 -13.32 -3.35 9.22
C PHE A 32 -14.25 -3.41 8.00
N MET A 33 -13.79 -2.93 6.84
CA MET A 33 -14.58 -2.92 5.61
C MET A 33 -14.97 -4.34 5.16
N VAL A 34 -14.03 -5.28 5.20
CA VAL A 34 -14.28 -6.67 4.84
C VAL A 34 -15.28 -7.32 5.81
N GLU A 35 -15.11 -7.12 7.13
CA GLU A 35 -16.05 -7.64 8.13
C GLU A 35 -17.48 -7.11 7.94
N ARG A 36 -17.65 -5.82 7.67
CA ARG A 36 -18.99 -5.26 7.40
C ARG A 36 -19.63 -5.83 6.13
N VAL A 37 -18.83 -6.10 5.10
CA VAL A 37 -19.33 -6.74 3.87
C VAL A 37 -19.74 -8.19 4.14
N MET A 38 -18.94 -8.95 4.89
CA MET A 38 -19.29 -10.32 5.26
C MET A 38 -20.59 -10.36 6.06
N GLU A 39 -20.74 -9.48 7.06
CA GLU A 39 -21.98 -9.37 7.85
C GLU A 39 -23.20 -9.01 6.97
N TYR A 40 -23.02 -8.12 5.99
CA TYR A 40 -24.10 -7.79 5.06
C TYR A 40 -24.52 -9.01 4.23
N ILE A 41 -23.55 -9.79 3.72
CA ILE A 41 -23.81 -11.00 2.94
C ILE A 41 -24.52 -12.05 3.81
N ASP A 42 -24.09 -12.25 5.04
CA ASP A 42 -24.70 -13.20 5.99
C ASP A 42 -26.16 -12.82 6.35
N GLY A 43 -26.48 -11.52 6.32
CA GLY A 43 -27.83 -11.00 6.53
C GLY A 43 -28.75 -11.07 5.30
N CYS A 44 -28.23 -11.39 4.11
CA CYS A 44 -29.04 -11.49 2.90
C CYS A 44 -29.95 -12.72 2.94
N ARG A 45 -31.21 -12.56 2.51
CA ARG A 45 -32.14 -13.69 2.41
C ARG A 45 -31.68 -14.65 1.33
N GLU A 46 -31.82 -15.94 1.59
CA GLU A 46 -31.58 -16.99 0.60
C GLU A 46 -32.46 -16.76 -0.64
N GLY A 47 -31.84 -16.74 -1.82
CA GLY A 47 -32.52 -16.49 -3.10
C GLY A 47 -32.67 -15.01 -3.50
N SER A 48 -32.16 -14.06 -2.72
CA SER A 48 -32.10 -12.64 -3.12
C SER A 48 -30.86 -12.34 -3.96
N ASP A 49 -31.05 -11.63 -5.08
CA ASP A 49 -29.94 -11.09 -5.87
C ASP A 49 -29.30 -9.89 -5.17
N TRP A 50 -27.97 -9.81 -5.19
CA TRP A 50 -27.21 -8.68 -4.65
C TRP A 50 -25.92 -8.46 -5.45
N VAL A 51 -25.43 -7.21 -5.41
CA VAL A 51 -24.13 -6.79 -5.96
C VAL A 51 -23.48 -5.85 -4.95
N ILE A 52 -22.19 -6.08 -4.64
CA ILE A 52 -21.41 -5.23 -3.73
C ILE A 52 -20.18 -4.72 -4.45
N HIS A 53 -19.99 -3.40 -4.41
CA HIS A 53 -18.74 -2.76 -4.84
C HIS A 53 -17.87 -2.46 -3.61
N LEU A 54 -16.99 -3.39 -3.25
CA LEU A 54 -16.03 -3.22 -2.16
C LEU A 54 -14.76 -2.55 -2.67
N SER A 55 -14.57 -1.27 -2.34
CA SER A 55 -13.38 -0.49 -2.70
C SER A 55 -12.45 -0.35 -1.50
N LEU A 56 -11.40 -1.16 -1.43
CA LEU A 56 -10.37 -1.07 -0.39
C LEU A 56 -9.36 0.05 -0.73
N LEU A 57 -8.99 0.84 0.28
CA LEU A 57 -8.01 1.93 0.11
C LEU A 57 -6.57 1.42 0.01
N ARG A 58 -6.21 0.37 0.77
CA ARG A 58 -4.84 -0.16 0.80
C ARG A 58 -4.53 -0.91 -0.50
N PRO A 59 -3.30 -0.84 -1.02
CA PRO A 59 -2.08 -0.32 -0.41
C PRO A 59 -1.76 1.15 -0.75
N HIS A 60 -2.75 2.04 -0.89
CA HIS A 60 -2.51 3.45 -1.21
C HIS A 60 -1.61 4.17 -0.15
N PRO A 61 -0.75 5.11 -0.56
CA PRO A 61 0.03 5.95 0.35
C PRO A 61 -0.81 6.64 1.43
N PRO A 62 -0.24 6.89 2.63
CA PRO A 62 1.10 6.52 3.08
C PRO A 62 1.25 5.01 3.30
N PHE A 63 2.41 4.49 2.89
CA PHE A 63 2.75 3.06 2.97
C PHE A 63 3.12 2.66 4.40
N VAL A 64 2.11 2.44 5.23
CA VAL A 64 2.26 2.00 6.62
C VAL A 64 1.27 0.87 6.90
N ALA A 65 1.73 -0.16 7.61
CA ALA A 65 0.94 -1.34 7.94
C ALA A 65 1.00 -1.63 9.46
N PRO A 66 -0.03 -2.26 10.04
CA PRO A 66 0.01 -2.74 11.42
C PRO A 66 0.84 -4.03 11.55
N PRO A 67 1.20 -4.47 12.77
CA PRO A 67 1.83 -5.76 12.97
C PRO A 67 0.82 -6.88 12.66
N PRO A 68 1.28 -8.04 12.16
CA PRO A 68 2.67 -8.37 11.82
C PRO A 68 3.12 -7.90 10.42
N TYR A 69 2.25 -7.20 9.69
CA TYR A 69 2.46 -6.92 8.26
C TYR A 69 3.58 -5.92 7.99
N ASN A 70 3.90 -5.02 8.93
CA ASN A 70 5.00 -4.06 8.77
C ASN A 70 6.39 -4.72 8.69
N THR A 71 6.55 -5.92 9.26
CA THR A 71 7.82 -6.68 9.25
C THR A 71 7.69 -8.04 8.56
N MET A 72 6.57 -8.31 7.88
CA MET A 72 6.33 -9.60 7.22
C MET A 72 7.29 -9.86 6.07
N TYR A 73 7.77 -8.80 5.42
CA TYR A 73 8.72 -8.88 4.31
C TYR A 73 9.99 -8.14 4.70
N ASP A 74 11.12 -8.84 4.65
CA ASP A 74 12.44 -8.24 4.80
C ASP A 74 12.72 -7.34 3.57
N PRO A 75 12.95 -6.02 3.76
CA PRO A 75 13.24 -5.12 2.66
C PRO A 75 14.46 -5.53 1.83
N GLU A 76 15.46 -6.19 2.42
CA GLU A 76 16.66 -6.66 1.71
C GLU A 76 16.39 -7.89 0.83
N CYS A 77 15.28 -8.59 1.09
CA CYS A 77 14.85 -9.74 0.30
C CYS A 77 13.90 -9.37 -0.85
N LEU A 78 13.56 -8.08 -1.02
CA LEU A 78 12.68 -7.63 -2.09
C LEU A 78 13.41 -7.60 -3.44
N PRO A 79 12.72 -7.92 -4.55
CA PRO A 79 13.32 -7.80 -5.88
C PRO A 79 13.66 -6.35 -6.21
N ASP A 80 14.73 -6.17 -6.96
CA ASP A 80 15.12 -4.87 -7.49
C ASP A 80 14.01 -4.27 -8.37
N LYS A 81 13.96 -2.94 -8.41
CA LYS A 81 13.06 -2.20 -9.30
C LYS A 81 13.43 -2.52 -10.74
N ILE A 82 12.49 -3.04 -11.52
CA ILE A 82 12.66 -3.25 -12.95
C ILE A 82 12.64 -1.89 -13.64
N ARG A 83 13.79 -1.48 -14.20
CA ARG A 83 13.97 -0.20 -14.91
C ARG A 83 14.94 -0.39 -16.08
N ALA A 84 14.88 0.48 -17.07
CA ALA A 84 15.84 0.54 -18.15
C ALA A 84 17.24 0.95 -17.64
N PRO A 85 18.32 0.60 -18.37
CA PRO A 85 19.69 0.91 -17.95
C PRO A 85 19.98 2.41 -17.81
N THR A 86 19.28 3.24 -18.58
CA THR A 86 19.44 4.71 -18.54
C THR A 86 18.09 5.41 -18.51
N GLN A 87 18.07 6.62 -17.95
CA GLN A 87 16.88 7.48 -17.96
C GLN A 87 16.39 7.79 -19.39
N LYS A 88 17.32 7.87 -20.36
CA LYS A 88 17.00 8.07 -21.77
C LYS A 88 16.28 6.86 -22.36
N ASP A 89 16.74 5.65 -22.05
CA ASP A 89 16.11 4.41 -22.50
C ASP A 89 14.72 4.23 -21.87
N GLU A 90 14.58 4.58 -20.58
CA GLU A 90 13.30 4.60 -19.88
C GLU A 90 12.30 5.58 -20.53
N ALA A 91 12.76 6.80 -20.84
CA ALA A 91 11.97 7.82 -21.52
C ALA A 91 11.50 7.37 -22.91
N ALA A 92 12.33 6.60 -23.63
CA ALA A 92 11.99 6.09 -24.96
C ALA A 92 10.89 5.02 -24.93
N ALA A 93 10.62 4.40 -23.78
CA ALA A 93 9.62 3.34 -23.67
C ALA A 93 8.18 3.85 -23.84
N HIS A 94 7.87 5.10 -23.43
CA HIS A 94 6.53 5.66 -23.55
C HIS A 94 6.53 7.22 -23.50
N PRO A 95 5.72 7.93 -24.31
CA PRO A 95 5.69 9.40 -24.32
C PRO A 95 5.40 10.04 -22.95
N TRP A 96 4.55 9.43 -22.14
CA TRP A 96 4.33 9.88 -20.76
C TRP A 96 5.59 9.77 -19.88
N LEU A 97 6.40 8.71 -20.06
CA LEU A 97 7.67 8.56 -19.34
C LEU A 97 8.72 9.58 -19.82
N ALA A 98 8.72 9.92 -21.10
CA ALA A 98 9.55 11.01 -21.62
C ALA A 98 9.20 12.34 -20.93
N LEU A 99 7.91 12.67 -20.83
CA LEU A 99 7.46 13.88 -20.12
C LEU A 99 7.83 13.84 -18.64
N SER A 100 7.56 12.72 -17.94
CA SER A 100 7.80 12.64 -16.50
C SER A 100 9.30 12.69 -16.13
N THR A 101 10.16 12.13 -16.98
CA THR A 101 11.61 12.16 -16.76
C THR A 101 12.20 13.55 -17.00
N GLU A 102 11.70 14.30 -17.98
CA GLU A 102 12.06 15.71 -18.19
C GLU A 102 11.62 16.63 -17.05
N GLU A 103 10.42 16.42 -16.51
CA GLU A 103 9.93 17.20 -15.36
C GLU A 103 10.74 16.92 -14.10
N SER A 104 11.11 15.66 -13.87
CA SER A 104 11.92 15.25 -12.73
C SER A 104 13.34 15.83 -12.77
N ALA A 105 13.89 16.10 -13.97
CA ALA A 105 15.21 16.72 -14.13
C ALA A 105 15.23 18.24 -13.83
N LYS A 106 14.06 18.88 -13.67
CA LYS A 106 13.93 20.33 -13.42
C LYS A 106 13.80 20.69 -11.92
N LYS A 107 13.67 19.68 -11.05
CA LYS A 107 13.60 19.83 -9.59
C LYS A 107 14.98 19.61 -8.98
#